data_AF-A0A9D1XWR5-F1
#
_entry.id   AF-A0A9D1XWR5-F1
#
_cell.length_a   1.000
_cell.length_b   1.000
_cell.length_c   1.000
_cell.angle_alpha   90.00
_cell.angle_beta   90.00
_cell.angle_gamma   90.00
#
_symmetry.space_group_name_H-M   'P 1'
#
loop_
_entity.id
_entity.type
_entity.pdbx_description
1 polymer ?
#
loop_
_entity_poly.entity_id
_entity_poly.type
_entity_poly.pdbx_seq_one_letter_code
_entity_poly.pdbx_strand_id
1 'polypeptide(L)'
;MRGIRTFKLYFQTPRYKIGETPEWGAVGSASSLYFDDVTVDLAAPLDGFDEYTKSDPVRGSFAAFELGANIDLLSLENIGLTLYKDKFPYSYLVCCGPKSVRVGEYEIFDPYLSSRTERLTMRGIIVNGLRINSTDALVREIEFYDVNCDGNSTGRGKIDTIELKV
;
A
#
# COMPACT_ATOMS: atom_id res chain seq x y z
N MET A 1 9.20 4.53 17.41
CA MET A 1 8.05 5.44 17.17
C MET A 1 6.73 4.72 17.48
N ARG A 2 5.81 5.35 18.23
CA ARG A 2 4.50 4.77 18.61
C ARG A 2 3.35 5.71 18.23
N GLY A 3 2.16 5.15 17.98
CA GLY A 3 0.96 5.91 17.60
C GLY A 3 0.83 6.20 16.10
N ILE A 4 1.74 5.68 15.27
CA ILE A 4 1.60 5.72 13.81
C ILE A 4 0.64 4.62 13.37
N ARG A 5 -0.25 4.96 12.44
CA ARG A 5 -1.19 4.00 11.83
C ARG A 5 -0.79 3.55 10.43
N THR A 6 -0.14 4.41 9.66
CA THR A 6 0.32 4.08 8.31
C THR A 6 1.37 5.09 7.83
N PHE A 7 2.27 4.63 6.96
CA PHE A 7 3.19 5.44 6.18
C PHE A 7 2.76 5.36 4.72
N LYS A 8 2.51 6.54 4.13
CA LYS A 8 2.05 6.68 2.75
C LYS A 8 3.14 7.32 1.92
N LEU A 9 3.69 6.56 0.97
CA LEU A 9 4.77 6.97 0.08
C LEU A 9 4.21 7.04 -1.34
N TYR A 10 3.50 8.12 -1.66
CA TYR A 10 2.73 8.28 -2.91
C TYR A 10 2.97 9.62 -3.58
N PHE A 11 2.83 9.62 -4.90
CA PHE A 11 2.46 10.82 -5.64
C PHE A 11 0.97 11.10 -5.41
N GLN A 12 0.64 12.26 -4.84
CA GLN A 12 -0.73 12.67 -4.60
C GLN A 12 -1.24 13.50 -5.78
N THR A 13 -2.30 13.03 -6.43
CA THR A 13 -3.02 13.77 -7.46
C THR A 13 -4.28 14.42 -6.91
N PRO A 14 -4.81 15.49 -7.56
CA PRO A 14 -6.17 15.92 -7.33
C PRO A 14 -7.16 14.83 -7.76
N ARG A 15 -8.33 14.80 -7.10
CA ARG A 15 -9.45 13.99 -7.59
C ARG A 15 -9.84 14.39 -9.01
N TYR A 16 -10.27 13.44 -9.82
CA TYR A 16 -10.70 13.68 -11.20
C TYR A 16 -12.00 12.93 -11.51
N LYS A 17 -12.70 13.35 -12.57
CA LYS A 17 -13.94 12.69 -12.99
C LYS A 17 -13.61 11.42 -13.76
N ILE A 18 -14.25 10.31 -13.43
CA ILE A 18 -14.02 9.03 -14.11
C ILE A 18 -14.41 9.15 -15.59
N GLY A 19 -13.58 8.62 -16.49
CA GLY A 19 -13.72 8.76 -17.94
C GLY A 19 -13.04 9.99 -18.54
N GLU A 20 -12.54 10.91 -17.72
CA GLU A 20 -11.65 11.98 -18.16
C GLU A 20 -10.19 11.57 -17.98
N THR A 21 -9.29 12.19 -18.75
CA THR A 21 -7.86 12.00 -18.55
C THR A 21 -7.45 12.66 -17.23
N PRO A 22 -6.88 11.93 -16.25
CA PRO A 22 -6.42 12.53 -15.01
C PRO A 22 -5.28 13.53 -15.25
N GLU A 23 -4.93 14.34 -14.25
CA GLU A 23 -3.70 15.13 -14.30
C GLU A 23 -2.50 14.19 -14.15
N TRP A 24 -1.58 14.20 -15.13
CA TRP A 24 -0.41 13.33 -15.13
C TRP A 24 0.80 14.01 -14.50
N GLY A 25 1.39 13.34 -13.51
CA GLY A 25 2.73 13.63 -13.00
C GLY A 25 3.60 12.38 -13.07
N ALA A 26 4.92 12.57 -13.04
CA ALA A 26 5.83 11.44 -12.89
C ALA A 26 5.59 10.80 -11.51
N VAL A 27 5.54 9.47 -11.47
CA VAL A 27 5.52 8.73 -10.20
C VAL A 27 6.67 9.21 -9.31
N GLY A 28 6.38 9.46 -8.04
CA GLY A 28 7.38 9.92 -7.09
C GLY A 28 8.53 8.92 -6.96
N SER A 29 9.70 9.37 -6.51
CA SER A 29 10.85 8.51 -6.28
C SER A 29 11.48 8.75 -4.91
N ALA A 30 11.97 7.69 -4.27
CA ALA A 30 12.79 7.76 -3.08
C ALA A 30 13.91 6.73 -3.15
N SER A 31 15.09 7.08 -2.64
CA SER A 31 16.21 6.13 -2.52
C SER A 31 16.46 5.83 -1.04
N SER A 32 16.72 4.56 -0.74
CA SER A 32 17.22 4.08 0.56
C SER A 32 16.44 4.59 1.79
N LEU A 33 15.19 4.16 1.90
CA LEU A 33 14.34 4.43 3.06
C LEU A 33 14.59 3.39 4.17
N TYR A 34 14.74 3.85 5.41
CA TYR A 34 14.99 3.01 6.57
C TYR A 34 14.02 3.35 7.71
N PHE A 35 13.31 2.33 8.19
CA PHE A 35 12.39 2.42 9.32
C PHE A 35 12.80 1.41 10.38
N ASP A 36 12.94 1.89 11.61
CA ASP A 36 13.35 1.10 12.77
C ASP A 36 12.53 1.44 14.00
N ASP A 37 12.31 0.42 14.84
CA ASP A 37 11.54 0.50 16.08
C ASP A 37 10.16 1.15 15.86
N VAL A 38 9.37 0.63 14.91
CA VAL A 38 8.03 1.15 14.61
C VAL A 38 6.98 0.19 15.11
N THR A 39 5.99 0.69 15.84
CA THR A 39 4.77 -0.07 16.15
C THR A 39 3.56 0.53 15.43
N VAL A 40 2.85 -0.30 14.67
CA VAL A 40 1.66 0.07 13.90
C VAL A 40 0.46 -0.78 14.32
N ASP A 41 -0.67 -0.12 14.53
CA ASP A 41 -1.96 -0.75 14.80
C ASP A 41 -2.93 -0.46 13.64
N LEU A 42 -3.32 -1.50 12.91
CA LEU A 42 -4.28 -1.43 11.82
C LEU A 42 -5.73 -1.77 12.25
N ALA A 43 -6.17 -1.26 13.40
CA ALA A 43 -7.56 -1.36 13.87
C ALA A 43 -8.61 -0.74 12.92
N ALA A 44 -8.18 0.09 11.96
CA ALA A 44 -9.00 0.58 10.86
C ALA A 44 -8.09 1.20 9.76
N PRO A 45 -8.56 1.31 8.51
CA PRO A 45 -7.87 2.08 7.47
C PRO A 45 -7.80 3.58 7.85
N LEU A 46 -6.73 4.26 7.44
CA LEU A 46 -6.56 5.70 7.74
C LEU A 46 -7.61 6.56 7.02
N ASP A 47 -7.86 6.28 5.74
CA ASP A 47 -8.71 7.15 4.91
C ASP A 47 -10.21 6.97 5.17
N GLY A 48 -10.61 5.84 5.77
CA GLY A 48 -12.01 5.61 6.17
C GLY A 48 -13.01 5.38 5.03
N PHE A 49 -12.56 5.25 3.78
CA PHE A 49 -13.45 4.99 2.64
C PHE A 49 -14.09 3.60 2.68
N ASP A 50 -15.24 3.47 2.01
CA ASP A 50 -16.07 2.27 1.98
C ASP A 50 -15.33 1.07 1.40
N GLU A 51 -14.53 1.27 0.34
CA GLU A 51 -13.72 0.23 -0.28
C GLU A 51 -12.80 -0.44 0.74
N TYR A 52 -12.19 0.33 1.65
CA TYR A 52 -11.32 -0.18 2.69
C TYR A 52 -12.10 -0.74 3.89
N THR A 53 -13.11 0.00 4.36
CA THR A 53 -13.85 -0.37 5.57
C THR A 53 -14.77 -1.57 5.36
N LYS A 54 -15.28 -1.78 4.14
CA LYS A 54 -16.08 -2.94 3.73
C LYS A 54 -15.24 -4.05 3.11
N SER A 55 -13.92 -3.88 3.03
CA SER A 55 -12.98 -4.87 2.49
C SER A 55 -13.35 -5.31 1.08
N ASP A 56 -13.42 -4.35 0.15
CA ASP A 56 -13.56 -4.66 -1.27
C ASP A 56 -12.37 -5.53 -1.74
N PRO A 57 -12.61 -6.66 -2.42
CA PRO A 57 -11.53 -7.60 -2.81
C PRO A 57 -10.57 -7.05 -3.87
N VAL A 58 -10.98 -6.01 -4.59
CA VAL A 58 -10.18 -5.37 -5.64
C VAL A 58 -9.50 -4.13 -5.05
N ARG A 59 -10.28 -3.25 -4.41
CA ARG A 59 -9.86 -1.89 -4.04
C ARG A 59 -9.47 -1.75 -2.58
N GLY A 60 -9.93 -2.67 -1.74
CA GLY A 60 -9.89 -2.56 -0.28
C GLY A 60 -8.54 -2.89 0.37
N SER A 61 -7.48 -3.05 -0.41
CA SER A 61 -6.14 -3.30 0.13
C SER A 61 -5.55 -2.03 0.77
N PHE A 62 -5.13 -2.13 2.03
CA PHE A 62 -4.41 -1.06 2.74
C PHE A 62 -3.33 -1.64 3.64
N ALA A 63 -2.36 -0.83 4.05
CA ALA A 63 -1.21 -1.33 4.80
C ALA A 63 -0.61 -0.34 5.81
N ALA A 64 0.30 -0.87 6.64
CA ALA A 64 1.16 -0.08 7.49
C ALA A 64 2.17 0.73 6.66
N PHE A 65 2.68 0.16 5.56
CA PHE A 65 3.53 0.82 4.58
C PHE A 65 2.90 0.70 3.21
N GLU A 66 2.51 1.84 2.67
CA GLU A 66 1.76 1.96 1.46
C GLU A 66 2.66 2.65 0.41
N LEU A 67 3.06 1.90 -0.62
CA LEU A 67 4.09 2.28 -1.60
C LEU A 67 3.44 2.54 -2.97
N GLY A 68 3.39 3.79 -3.41
CA GLY A 68 3.02 4.19 -4.77
C GLY A 68 4.04 5.15 -5.35
N ALA A 69 5.31 4.82 -5.14
CA ALA A 69 6.48 5.55 -5.61
C ALA A 69 7.55 4.54 -6.06
N ASN A 70 8.46 4.97 -6.92
CA ASN A 70 9.66 4.20 -7.26
C ASN A 70 10.65 4.25 -6.10
N ILE A 71 11.04 3.09 -5.58
CA ILE A 71 11.88 2.97 -4.39
C ILE A 71 13.02 1.99 -4.64
N ASP A 72 14.26 2.44 -4.54
CA ASP A 72 15.42 1.56 -4.76
C ASP A 72 15.57 0.55 -3.61
N LEU A 73 15.43 1.02 -2.37
CA LEU A 73 15.55 0.20 -1.17
C LEU A 73 14.61 0.70 -0.08
N LEU A 74 13.79 -0.21 0.45
CA LEU A 74 13.04 -0.04 1.68
C LEU A 74 13.50 -1.07 2.72
N SER A 75 14.02 -0.58 3.84
CA SER A 75 14.45 -1.40 4.97
C SER A 75 13.53 -1.20 6.17
N LEU A 76 12.93 -2.31 6.60
CA LEU A 76 12.02 -2.39 7.74
C LEU A 76 12.66 -3.23 8.84
N GLU A 77 12.92 -2.60 9.99
CA GLU A 77 13.58 -3.23 11.12
C GLU A 77 12.78 -3.06 12.41
N ASN A 78 12.71 -4.12 13.22
CA ASN A 78 12.05 -4.10 14.53
C ASN A 78 10.62 -3.54 14.46
N ILE A 79 9.85 -3.99 13.47
CA ILE A 79 8.48 -3.55 13.23
C ILE A 79 7.50 -4.43 14.02
N GLY A 80 6.73 -3.81 14.91
CA GLY A 80 5.55 -4.41 15.52
C GLY A 80 4.29 -4.03 14.77
N LEU A 81 3.48 -5.01 14.37
CA LEU A 81 2.24 -4.82 13.63
C LEU A 81 1.07 -5.53 14.32
N THR A 82 -0.04 -4.84 14.49
CA THR A 82 -1.33 -5.46 14.86
C THR A 82 -2.27 -5.48 13.66
N LEU A 83 -2.77 -6.65 13.29
CA LEU A 83 -3.71 -6.88 12.19
C LEU A 83 -5.03 -7.47 12.70
N TYR A 84 -6.14 -6.95 12.17
CA TYR A 84 -7.51 -7.41 12.45
C TYR A 84 -8.12 -8.05 11.21
N LYS A 85 -7.53 -9.17 10.77
CA LYS A 85 -7.89 -9.86 9.51
C LYS A 85 -9.33 -10.39 9.49
N ASP A 86 -9.94 -10.57 10.65
CA ASP A 86 -11.36 -10.90 10.83
C ASP A 86 -12.28 -9.76 10.34
N LYS A 87 -11.85 -8.51 10.49
CA LYS A 87 -12.59 -7.32 10.04
C LYS A 87 -12.10 -6.79 8.70
N PHE A 88 -10.78 -6.85 8.49
CA PHE A 88 -10.07 -6.30 7.34
C PHE A 88 -9.15 -7.35 6.73
N PRO A 89 -9.68 -8.35 5.99
CA PRO A 89 -8.88 -9.40 5.36
C PRO A 89 -7.79 -8.88 4.40
N TYR A 90 -8.01 -7.70 3.81
CA TYR A 90 -7.07 -7.03 2.88
C TYR A 90 -6.18 -5.97 3.57
N SER A 91 -5.91 -6.11 4.86
CA SER A 91 -4.90 -5.30 5.58
C SER A 91 -3.52 -5.96 5.56
N TYR A 92 -2.45 -5.22 5.30
CA TYR A 92 -1.10 -5.78 5.10
C TYR A 92 -0.02 -5.02 5.88
N LEU A 93 1.17 -5.60 5.99
CA LEU A 93 2.35 -4.83 6.42
C LEU A 93 2.76 -3.87 5.30
N VAL A 94 2.87 -4.38 4.07
CA VAL A 94 3.25 -3.60 2.88
C VAL A 94 2.24 -3.81 1.76
N CYS A 95 1.76 -2.71 1.18
CA CYS A 95 1.09 -2.71 -0.12
C CYS A 95 1.95 -1.91 -1.11
N CYS A 96 2.20 -2.43 -2.31
CA CYS A 96 2.86 -1.73 -3.39
C CYS A 96 1.93 -1.63 -4.60
N GLY A 97 1.76 -0.43 -5.14
CA GLY A 97 0.99 -0.20 -6.36
C GLY A 97 -0.09 0.88 -6.24
N PRO A 98 -0.97 0.94 -7.26
CA PRO A 98 -1.98 1.97 -7.37
C PRO A 98 -3.02 1.87 -6.25
N LYS A 99 -3.76 2.97 -6.09
CA LYS A 99 -4.93 3.05 -5.21
C LYS A 99 -6.12 3.57 -5.97
N SER A 100 -7.30 3.15 -5.54
CA SER A 100 -8.54 3.63 -6.13
C SER A 100 -9.69 3.57 -5.13
N VAL A 101 -10.42 4.68 -5.08
CA VAL A 101 -11.61 4.93 -4.29
C VAL A 101 -12.53 5.82 -5.12
N ARG A 102 -13.79 5.41 -5.22
CA ARG A 102 -14.82 6.12 -5.96
C ARG A 102 -15.77 6.84 -5.02
N VAL A 103 -15.92 8.14 -5.24
CA VAL A 103 -16.95 8.95 -4.56
C VAL A 103 -17.86 9.57 -5.61
N GLY A 104 -19.00 8.93 -5.85
CA GLY A 104 -19.90 9.28 -6.94
C GLY A 104 -19.25 9.03 -8.31
N GLU A 105 -19.14 10.09 -9.10
CA GLU A 105 -18.49 10.07 -10.43
C GLU A 105 -17.00 10.38 -10.39
N TYR A 106 -16.42 10.59 -9.19
CA TYR A 106 -15.03 10.99 -9.03
C TYR A 106 -14.18 9.85 -8.51
N GLU A 107 -12.96 9.80 -9.04
CA GLU A 107 -11.87 9.03 -8.47
C GLU A 107 -11.08 9.91 -7.50
N ILE A 108 -10.81 9.40 -6.30
CA ILE A 108 -10.07 10.11 -5.25
C ILE A 108 -8.56 9.87 -5.30
N PHE A 109 -8.15 8.68 -5.73
CA PHE A 109 -6.75 8.30 -5.89
C PHE A 109 -6.40 8.15 -7.37
N ASP A 110 -5.18 7.75 -7.69
CA ASP A 110 -4.78 7.54 -9.08
C ASP A 110 -4.56 6.04 -9.36
N PRO A 111 -5.53 5.35 -10.01
CA PRO A 111 -5.37 3.95 -10.40
C PRO A 111 -4.38 3.73 -11.55
N TYR A 112 -3.88 4.79 -12.19
CA TYR A 112 -3.03 4.75 -13.37
C TYR A 112 -1.55 4.63 -12.99
N LEU A 113 -1.21 4.95 -11.74
CA LEU A 113 0.17 4.98 -11.27
C LEU A 113 0.72 3.57 -11.10
N SER A 114 1.71 3.25 -11.94
CA SER A 114 2.57 2.09 -11.73
C SER A 114 3.83 2.49 -10.96
N SER A 115 4.21 1.67 -9.99
CA SER A 115 5.35 1.92 -9.11
C SER A 115 6.18 0.66 -8.91
N ARG A 116 7.48 0.83 -8.69
CA ARG A 116 8.41 -0.28 -8.47
C ARG A 116 9.26 -0.06 -7.22
N THR A 117 9.27 -1.02 -6.32
CA THR A 117 10.24 -1.11 -5.23
C THR A 117 11.28 -2.17 -5.59
N GLU A 118 12.54 -1.79 -5.81
CA GLU A 118 13.53 -2.76 -6.26
C GLU A 118 13.87 -3.76 -5.15
N ARG A 119 14.04 -3.28 -3.92
CA ARG A 119 14.35 -4.14 -2.78
C ARG A 119 13.58 -3.78 -1.52
N LEU A 120 12.91 -4.77 -0.94
CA LEU A 120 12.32 -4.74 0.39
C LEU A 120 13.11 -5.67 1.31
N THR A 121 13.74 -5.12 2.35
CA THR A 121 14.41 -5.93 3.38
C THR A 121 13.67 -5.81 4.70
N MET A 122 13.49 -6.94 5.38
CA MET A 122 12.70 -7.04 6.61
C MET A 122 13.51 -7.77 7.69
N ARG A 123 13.60 -7.21 8.89
CA ARG A 123 14.27 -7.85 10.05
C ARG A 123 13.51 -7.58 11.33
N GLY A 124 13.39 -8.60 12.18
CA GLY A 124 12.78 -8.44 13.51
C GLY A 124 11.30 -8.05 13.46
N ILE A 125 10.56 -8.56 12.48
CA ILE A 125 9.14 -8.25 12.31
C ILE A 125 8.28 -9.12 13.23
N ILE A 126 7.39 -8.47 13.97
CA ILE A 126 6.44 -9.10 14.89
C ILE A 126 5.02 -8.71 14.45
N VAL A 127 4.17 -9.70 14.18
CA VAL A 127 2.77 -9.50 13.81
C VAL A 127 1.89 -10.17 14.85
N ASN A 128 0.96 -9.41 15.44
CA ASN A 128 0.05 -9.88 16.50
C ASN A 128 0.79 -10.62 17.65
N GLY A 129 1.97 -10.08 18.03
CA GLY A 129 2.81 -10.66 19.09
C GLY A 129 3.68 -11.84 18.66
N LEU A 130 3.60 -12.28 17.41
CA LEU A 130 4.36 -13.43 16.89
C LEU A 130 5.42 -12.97 15.90
N ARG A 131 6.63 -13.53 16.03
CA ARG A 131 7.69 -13.33 15.03
C ARG A 131 7.32 -14.06 13.75
N ILE A 132 7.43 -13.38 12.62
CA ILE A 132 7.12 -13.98 11.31
C ILE A 132 8.31 -14.77 10.77
N ASN A 133 8.02 -15.79 9.98
CA ASN A 133 9.00 -16.61 9.26
C ASN A 133 8.81 -16.57 7.74
N SER A 134 7.75 -15.92 7.26
CA SER A 134 7.45 -15.68 5.85
C SER A 134 6.83 -14.30 5.68
N THR A 135 6.98 -13.72 4.49
CA THR A 135 6.30 -12.49 4.07
C THR A 135 4.95 -12.76 3.41
N ASP A 136 4.60 -14.03 3.22
CA ASP A 136 3.32 -14.45 2.65
C ASP A 136 2.16 -13.87 3.46
N ALA A 137 1.15 -13.37 2.76
CA ALA A 137 -0.01 -12.67 3.32
C ALA A 137 0.27 -11.34 4.06
N LEU A 138 1.52 -10.86 4.09
CA LEU A 138 1.93 -9.59 4.70
C LEU A 138 2.37 -8.54 3.69
N VAL A 139 2.82 -8.97 2.52
CA VAL A 139 3.20 -8.09 1.41
C VAL A 139 2.23 -8.30 0.25
N ARG A 140 1.72 -7.21 -0.32
CA ARG A 140 0.77 -7.22 -1.42
C ARG A 140 1.24 -6.31 -2.56
N GLU A 141 1.48 -6.90 -3.72
CA GLU A 141 1.52 -6.17 -4.98
C GLU A 141 0.08 -5.97 -5.48
N ILE A 142 -0.29 -4.74 -5.81
CA ILE A 142 -1.62 -4.38 -6.31
C ILE A 142 -1.52 -4.20 -7.82
N GLU A 143 -2.47 -4.76 -8.55
CA GLU A 143 -2.62 -4.58 -9.99
C GLU A 143 -4.08 -4.27 -10.29
N PHE A 144 -4.28 -3.22 -11.08
CA PHE A 144 -5.56 -2.83 -11.63
C PHE A 144 -5.51 -2.96 -13.14
N TYR A 145 -6.52 -3.62 -13.70
CA TYR A 145 -6.73 -3.71 -15.13
C TYR A 145 -8.06 -3.02 -15.44
N ASP A 146 -7.96 -1.81 -16.00
CA ASP A 146 -9.09 -0.93 -16.31
C ASP A 146 -10.18 -0.95 -15.24
N VAL A 147 -9.80 -0.63 -14.00
CA VAL A 147 -10.63 -0.89 -12.82
C VAL A 147 -11.93 -0.09 -12.80
N ASN A 148 -11.99 0.99 -13.59
CA ASN A 148 -13.17 1.83 -13.77
C ASN A 148 -13.94 1.55 -15.06
N CYS A 149 -13.48 0.64 -15.91
CA CYS A 149 -14.01 0.40 -17.25
C CYS A 149 -14.03 1.68 -18.11
N ASP A 150 -13.00 2.52 -17.96
CA ASP A 150 -12.83 3.78 -18.70
C ASP A 150 -11.73 3.69 -19.78
N GLY A 151 -11.18 2.49 -19.98
CA GLY A 151 -10.13 2.19 -20.93
C GLY A 151 -8.73 2.60 -20.48
N ASN A 152 -8.58 3.27 -19.32
CA ASN A 152 -7.30 3.86 -18.92
C ASN A 152 -6.88 3.58 -17.48
N SER A 153 -7.80 3.26 -16.56
CA SER A 153 -7.55 3.06 -15.13
C SER A 153 -6.80 1.76 -14.82
N THR A 154 -5.57 1.66 -15.33
CA THR A 154 -4.68 0.51 -15.29
C THR A 154 -3.35 0.90 -14.67
N GLY A 155 -2.90 0.15 -13.67
CA GLY A 155 -1.65 0.40 -12.98
C GLY A 155 -1.22 -0.81 -12.18
N ARG A 156 0.08 -0.88 -11.84
CA ARG A 156 0.60 -1.99 -11.04
C ARG A 156 1.75 -1.59 -10.14
N GLY A 157 1.77 -2.19 -8.95
CA GLY A 157 2.93 -2.20 -8.08
C GLY A 157 3.78 -3.44 -8.31
N LYS A 158 5.10 -3.29 -8.22
CA LYS A 158 6.03 -4.40 -8.25
C LYS A 158 7.09 -4.24 -7.16
N ILE A 159 7.41 -5.33 -6.47
CA ILE A 159 8.55 -5.48 -5.59
C ILE A 159 9.44 -6.56 -6.20
N ASP A 160 10.65 -6.21 -6.63
CA ASP A 160 11.48 -7.20 -7.35
C ASP A 160 12.13 -8.21 -6.42
N THR A 161 12.60 -7.75 -5.27
CA THR A 161 13.29 -8.59 -4.29
C THR A 161 12.74 -8.34 -2.89
N ILE A 162 12.36 -9.42 -2.21
CA ILE A 162 11.93 -9.39 -0.81
C ILE A 162 12.88 -10.28 0.00
N GLU A 163 13.55 -9.69 0.99
CA GLU A 163 14.48 -10.38 1.88
C GLU A 163 13.97 -10.34 3.33
N LEU A 164 13.59 -11.49 3.88
CA LEU A 164 13.29 -11.63 5.30
C LEU A 164 14.50 -12.20 6.05
N LYS A 165 15.04 -11.42 7.00
CA LYS A 165 16.12 -11.82 7.90
C LYS A 165 15.51 -12.24 9.24
N VAL A 166 15.41 -13.56 9.43
CA VAL A 166 14.92 -14.20 10.66
C VAL A 166 15.98 -14.13 11.76
#